data_AF-A0A1Z7ZXA1-F1
#
_entry.id   AF-A0A1Z7ZXA1-F1
#
_cell.length_a   1.000
_cell.length_b   1.000
_cell.length_c   1.000
_cell.angle_alpha   90.00
_cell.angle_beta   90.00
_cell.angle_gamma   90.00
#
_symmetry.space_group_name_H-M   'P 1'
#
loop_
_entity.id
_entity.type
_entity.pdbx_description
1 polymer ?
#
loop_
_entity_poly.entity_id
_entity_poly.type
_entity_poly.pdbx_seq_one_letter_code
_entity_poly.pdbx_strand_id
1 'polypeptide(L)'
;MKEFYNVLKKIEVRPALWTGEINLKSISIFLNGYSLALHEHDILQSPVELEINFHDWIANKLGFYESTSGWNNMILAITIGLNPKNIKWENYDSKVTNEQHEMSIKKFYELLEEFMNE
;
A
#
# COMPACT_ATOMS: atom_id res chain seq x y z
N MET A 1 -9.95 -4.23 -4.50
CA MET A 1 -9.78 -3.36 -3.32
C MET A 1 -11.02 -3.32 -2.43
N LYS A 2 -12.25 -3.30 -2.97
CA LYS A 2 -13.48 -3.32 -2.15
C LYS A 2 -13.55 -4.55 -1.23
N GLU A 3 -13.05 -5.67 -1.71
CA GLU A 3 -12.97 -6.97 -1.03
C GLU A 3 -11.95 -6.95 0.12
N PHE A 4 -10.89 -6.14 -0.03
CA PHE A 4 -9.86 -5.95 1.00
C PHE A 4 -10.21 -4.83 1.97
N TYR A 5 -11.09 -3.90 1.60
CA TYR A 5 -11.40 -2.69 2.38
C TYR A 5 -11.78 -3.01 3.83
N ASN A 6 -12.69 -3.96 4.04
CA ASN A 6 -13.13 -4.33 5.39
C ASN A 6 -11.99 -4.88 6.26
N VAL A 7 -11.05 -5.61 5.68
CA VAL A 7 -9.87 -6.11 6.39
C VAL A 7 -8.91 -4.96 6.66
N LEU A 8 -8.69 -4.09 5.67
CA LEU A 8 -7.85 -2.91 5.80
C LEU A 8 -8.31 -1.96 6.90
N LYS A 9 -9.63 -1.73 7.06
CA LYS A 9 -10.18 -0.93 8.16
C LYS A 9 -9.94 -1.57 9.53
N LYS A 10 -9.88 -2.90 9.63
CA LYS A 10 -9.50 -3.57 10.89
C LYS A 10 -8.01 -3.42 11.18
N ILE A 11 -7.17 -3.49 10.14
CA ILE A 11 -5.73 -3.26 10.24
C ILE A 11 -5.46 -1.83 10.69
N GLU A 12 -6.20 -0.83 10.20
CA GLU A 12 -6.01 0.59 10.52
C GLU A 12 -6.03 0.86 12.03
N VAL A 13 -6.93 0.18 12.76
CA VAL A 13 -7.10 0.38 14.20
C VAL A 13 -5.90 -0.18 14.99
N ARG A 14 -5.31 -1.29 14.54
CA ARG A 14 -4.17 -1.95 15.23
C ARG A 14 -3.22 -2.65 14.23
N PRO A 15 -2.42 -1.92 13.44
CA PRO A 15 -1.65 -2.54 12.36
C PRO A 15 -0.73 -3.67 12.82
N ALA A 16 0.06 -3.42 13.87
CA ALA A 16 1.01 -4.41 14.42
C ALA A 16 0.36 -5.72 14.90
N LEU A 17 -0.94 -5.72 15.27
CA LEU A 17 -1.65 -6.94 15.65
C LEU A 17 -1.85 -7.89 14.45
N TRP A 18 -2.01 -7.32 13.25
CA TRP A 18 -2.27 -8.05 12.02
C TRP A 18 -0.98 -8.34 11.25
N THR A 19 -0.06 -7.38 11.22
CA THR A 19 1.11 -7.40 10.34
C THR A 19 2.43 -7.55 11.09
N GLY A 20 2.42 -7.61 12.41
CA GLY A 20 3.62 -7.68 13.27
C GLY A 20 4.38 -6.36 13.40
N GLU A 21 4.39 -5.55 12.35
CA GLU A 21 5.11 -4.27 12.29
C GLU A 21 4.22 -3.13 11.77
N ILE A 22 4.53 -1.91 12.18
CA ILE A 22 3.84 -0.68 11.77
C ILE A 22 4.56 -0.08 10.57
N ASN A 23 4.51 -0.74 9.41
CA ASN A 23 5.00 -0.17 8.14
C ASN A 23 4.17 -0.68 6.94
N LEU A 24 4.22 0.06 5.83
CA LEU A 24 3.45 -0.28 4.62
C LEU A 24 3.92 -1.58 3.94
N LYS A 25 5.20 -1.96 4.11
CA LYS A 25 5.73 -3.21 3.54
C LYS A 25 5.02 -4.42 4.16
N SER A 26 4.86 -4.43 5.49
CA SER A 26 4.18 -5.52 6.20
C SER A 26 2.69 -5.59 5.89
N ILE A 27 2.03 -4.43 5.68
CA ILE A 27 0.64 -4.39 5.18
C ILE A 27 0.54 -4.96 3.77
N SER A 28 1.45 -4.57 2.87
CA SER A 28 1.50 -5.08 1.50
C SER A 28 1.70 -6.60 1.45
N ILE A 29 2.65 -7.13 2.24
CA ILE A 29 2.88 -8.57 2.34
C ILE A 29 1.64 -9.31 2.86
N PHE A 30 0.97 -8.77 3.89
CA PHE A 30 -0.27 -9.33 4.41
C PHE A 30 -1.36 -9.39 3.32
N LEU A 31 -1.57 -8.30 2.57
CA LEU A 31 -2.56 -8.26 1.49
C LEU A 31 -2.24 -9.29 0.41
N ASN A 32 -0.99 -9.40 -0.03
CA ASN A 32 -0.59 -10.39 -1.03
C ASN A 32 -0.87 -11.82 -0.56
N GLY A 33 -0.56 -12.14 0.71
CA GLY A 33 -0.85 -13.45 1.29
C GLY A 33 -2.35 -13.72 1.42
N TYR A 34 -3.13 -12.71 1.82
CA TYR A 34 -4.59 -12.80 1.92
C TYR A 34 -5.23 -12.98 0.53
N SER A 35 -4.77 -12.23 -0.47
CA SER A 35 -5.14 -12.32 -1.87
C SER A 35 -4.87 -13.73 -2.43
N LEU A 36 -3.67 -14.27 -2.18
CA LEU A 36 -3.32 -15.64 -2.54
C LEU A 36 -4.27 -16.67 -1.89
N ALA A 37 -4.52 -16.57 -0.59
CA ALA A 37 -5.41 -17.51 0.10
C ALA A 37 -6.84 -17.47 -0.46
N LEU A 38 -7.38 -16.28 -0.75
CA LEU A 38 -8.70 -16.14 -1.36
C LEU A 38 -8.76 -16.73 -2.78
N HIS A 39 -7.67 -16.62 -3.54
CA HIS A 39 -7.56 -17.21 -4.87
C HIS A 39 -7.52 -18.75 -4.80
N GLU A 40 -6.68 -19.32 -3.93
CA GLU A 40 -6.57 -20.79 -3.76
C GLU A 40 -7.87 -21.45 -3.28
N HIS A 41 -8.80 -20.68 -2.72
CA HIS A 41 -10.10 -21.15 -2.26
C HIS A 41 -11.27 -20.73 -3.18
N ASP A 42 -10.99 -20.24 -4.39
CA ASP A 42 -12.00 -19.80 -5.39
C ASP A 42 -12.98 -18.74 -4.85
N ILE A 43 -12.57 -17.95 -3.85
CA ILE A 43 -13.39 -16.89 -3.24
C ILE A 43 -13.30 -15.60 -4.08
N LEU A 44 -12.14 -15.34 -4.68
CA LEU A 44 -11.91 -14.22 -5.60
C LEU A 44 -11.83 -14.71 -7.04
N GLN A 45 -12.70 -14.19 -7.91
CA GLN A 45 -12.73 -14.57 -9.33
C GLN A 45 -11.56 -14.01 -10.16
N SER A 46 -10.95 -12.88 -9.73
CA SER A 46 -9.72 -12.35 -10.32
C SER A 46 -9.00 -11.40 -9.34
N PRO A 47 -7.94 -11.85 -8.65
CA PRO A 47 -7.11 -10.99 -7.78
C PRO A 47 -6.39 -9.89 -8.57
N VAL A 48 -6.09 -10.20 -9.82
CA VAL A 48 -5.19 -9.43 -10.71
C VAL A 48 -5.78 -8.07 -11.06
N GLU A 49 -7.08 -7.98 -11.38
CA GLU A 49 -7.67 -6.69 -11.79
C GLU A 49 -7.80 -5.68 -10.66
N LEU A 50 -7.93 -6.15 -9.42
CA LEU A 50 -8.24 -5.31 -8.26
C LEU A 50 -7.01 -4.67 -7.62
N GLU A 51 -5.87 -5.36 -7.62
CA GLU A 51 -4.58 -4.81 -7.15
C GLU A 51 -3.95 -3.90 -8.20
N ILE A 52 -4.05 -4.25 -9.49
CA ILE A 52 -3.51 -3.43 -10.60
C ILE A 52 -4.17 -2.05 -10.62
N ASN A 53 -5.50 -1.99 -10.48
CA ASN A 53 -6.23 -0.72 -10.50
C ASN A 53 -5.81 0.26 -9.40
N PHE A 54 -5.60 -0.23 -8.17
CA PHE A 54 -5.14 0.63 -7.08
C PHE A 54 -3.69 1.07 -7.27
N HIS A 55 -2.85 0.16 -7.76
CA HIS A 55 -1.45 0.44 -7.96
C HIS A 55 -1.21 1.55 -8.98
N ASP A 56 -1.89 1.48 -10.12
CA ASP A 56 -1.83 2.47 -11.19
C ASP A 56 -2.50 3.78 -10.77
N TRP A 57 -3.61 3.70 -10.02
CA TRP A 57 -4.25 4.88 -9.46
C TRP A 57 -3.31 5.66 -8.53
N ILE A 58 -2.60 4.99 -7.63
CA ILE A 58 -1.61 5.64 -6.74
C ILE A 58 -0.49 6.29 -7.56
N ALA A 59 0.04 5.58 -8.57
CA ALA A 59 1.10 6.12 -9.42
C ALA A 59 0.65 7.42 -10.08
N ASN A 60 -0.53 7.43 -10.69
CA ASN A 60 -1.12 8.60 -11.32
C ASN A 60 -1.38 9.72 -10.31
N LYS A 61 -1.98 9.40 -9.15
CA LYS A 61 -2.34 10.36 -8.11
C LYS A 61 -1.13 11.09 -7.53
N LEU A 62 -0.04 10.35 -7.34
CA LEU A 62 1.18 10.87 -6.74
C LEU A 62 2.20 11.36 -7.78
N GLY A 63 1.88 11.28 -9.08
CA GLY A 63 2.71 11.82 -10.17
C GLY A 63 3.94 10.96 -10.50
N PHE A 64 3.88 9.66 -10.25
CA PHE A 64 4.87 8.70 -10.71
C PHE A 64 4.67 8.39 -12.20
N TYR A 65 5.76 8.16 -12.92
CA TYR A 65 5.71 7.80 -14.34
C TYR A 65 5.25 6.35 -14.55
N GLU A 66 5.63 5.47 -13.62
CA GLU A 66 5.33 4.04 -13.66
C GLU A 66 4.90 3.57 -12.27
N SER A 67 4.06 2.53 -12.26
CA SER A 67 3.66 1.80 -11.07
C SER A 67 4.63 0.65 -10.73
N THR A 68 5.80 0.53 -11.33
CA THR A 68 6.67 -0.66 -11.14
C THR A 68 7.24 -0.83 -9.73
N SER A 69 7.18 0.22 -8.90
CA SER A 69 7.85 0.25 -7.60
C SER A 69 7.01 -0.30 -6.42
N GLY A 70 5.74 -0.63 -6.60
CA GLY A 70 4.84 -0.97 -5.49
C GLY A 70 4.18 0.27 -4.87
N TRP A 71 2.86 0.23 -4.65
CA TRP A 71 2.11 1.35 -4.06
C TRP A 71 2.65 1.71 -2.66
N ASN A 72 3.06 0.70 -1.89
CA ASN A 72 3.63 0.87 -0.55
C ASN A 72 4.92 1.71 -0.58
N ASN A 73 5.77 1.48 -1.58
CA ASN A 73 7.02 2.23 -1.73
C ASN A 73 6.76 3.64 -2.26
N MET A 74 5.84 3.81 -3.20
CA MET A 74 5.46 5.13 -3.73
C MET A 74 4.89 6.04 -2.63
N ILE A 75 3.99 5.53 -1.79
CA ILE A 75 3.42 6.29 -0.67
C ILE A 75 4.49 6.63 0.37
N LEU A 76 5.37 5.69 0.72
CA LEU A 76 6.44 5.94 1.67
C LEU A 76 7.40 7.02 1.14
N ALA A 77 7.84 6.91 -0.11
CA ALA A 77 8.76 7.86 -0.75
C ALA A 77 8.22 9.29 -0.73
N ILE A 78 6.94 9.48 -1.06
CA ILE A 78 6.30 10.81 -0.99
C ILE A 78 6.19 11.30 0.45
N THR A 79 5.84 10.42 1.38
CA THR A 79 5.70 10.77 2.80
C THR A 79 7.01 11.30 3.38
N ILE A 80 8.16 10.75 2.95
CA ILE A 80 9.49 11.20 3.39
C ILE A 80 10.07 12.33 2.53
N GLY A 81 9.28 12.88 1.60
CA GLY A 81 9.64 14.07 0.81
C GLY A 81 10.47 13.82 -0.44
N LEU A 82 10.51 12.60 -0.96
CA LEU A 82 11.20 12.30 -2.22
C LEU A 82 10.37 12.77 -3.43
N ASN A 83 11.07 13.15 -4.49
CA ASN A 83 10.43 13.55 -5.75
C ASN A 83 10.13 12.31 -6.61
N PRO A 84 8.86 12.02 -6.97
CA PRO A 84 8.43 10.85 -7.75
C PRO A 84 9.23 10.56 -9.01
N LYS A 85 9.75 11.61 -9.67
CA LYS A 85 10.41 11.49 -10.97
C LYS A 85 11.87 11.07 -10.88
N ASN A 86 12.50 11.24 -9.70
CA ASN A 86 13.95 11.12 -9.52
C ASN A 86 14.31 10.32 -8.26
N ILE A 87 13.58 9.23 -7.97
CA ILE A 87 13.88 8.37 -6.82
C ILE A 87 14.97 7.37 -7.20
N LYS A 88 15.96 7.22 -6.31
CA LYS A 88 16.89 6.09 -6.33
C LYS A 88 16.38 5.06 -5.33
N TRP A 89 15.83 3.95 -5.83
CA TRP A 89 15.16 2.95 -5.00
C TRP A 89 16.11 2.10 -4.15
N GLU A 90 17.40 2.03 -4.48
CA GLU A 90 18.37 1.30 -3.68
C GLU A 90 18.54 1.95 -2.30
N ASN A 91 18.20 1.22 -1.24
CA ASN A 91 18.30 1.65 0.16
C ASN A 91 17.59 2.98 0.48
N TYR A 92 16.59 3.37 -0.31
CA TYR A 92 15.87 4.64 -0.16
C TYR A 92 15.17 4.78 1.20
N ASP A 93 14.80 3.65 1.81
CA ASP A 93 14.09 3.52 3.07
C ASP A 93 15.01 3.30 4.28
N SER A 94 16.33 3.18 4.07
CA SER A 94 17.31 2.81 5.12
C SER A 94 17.38 3.77 6.32
N LYS A 95 16.92 5.01 6.16
CA LYS A 95 16.92 6.06 7.20
C LYS A 95 15.52 6.45 7.65
N VAL A 96 14.50 5.68 7.25
CA VAL A 96 13.11 5.96 7.60
C VAL A 96 12.91 5.71 9.08
N THR A 97 12.32 6.67 9.76
CA THR A 97 12.00 6.60 11.19
C THR A 97 10.65 5.91 11.40
N ASN A 98 10.40 5.41 12.61
CA ASN A 98 9.11 4.86 12.98
C ASN A 98 7.97 5.89 12.79
N GLU A 99 8.21 7.15 13.11
CA GLU A 99 7.25 8.25 12.92
C GLU A 99 6.89 8.42 11.44
N GLN A 100 7.86 8.36 10.54
CA GLN A 100 7.63 8.41 9.09
C GLN A 100 6.86 7.19 8.58
N HIS A 101 7.11 6.00 9.14
CA HIS A 101 6.31 4.82 8.81
C HIS A 101 4.86 4.99 9.26
N GLU A 102 4.60 5.48 10.47
CA GLU A 102 3.25 5.79 10.94
C GLU A 102 2.55 6.85 10.07
N MET A 103 3.27 7.90 9.68
CA MET A 103 2.77 8.91 8.75
C MET A 103 2.42 8.29 7.40
N SER A 104 3.23 7.36 6.90
CA SER A 104 2.99 6.72 5.61
C SER A 104 1.76 5.81 5.65
N ILE A 105 1.50 5.18 6.80
CA ILE A 105 0.28 4.39 7.03
C ILE A 105 -0.94 5.29 7.05
N LYS A 106 -0.91 6.41 7.79
CA LYS A 106 -2.00 7.39 7.76
C LYS A 106 -2.27 7.87 6.34
N LYS A 107 -1.20 8.17 5.59
CA LYS A 107 -1.32 8.62 4.20
C LYS A 107 -1.93 7.56 3.29
N PHE A 108 -1.56 6.30 3.47
CA PHE A 108 -2.17 5.19 2.76
C PHE A 108 -3.67 5.09 3.02
N TYR A 109 -4.13 5.22 4.26
CA TYR A 109 -5.56 5.17 4.57
C TYR A 109 -6.32 6.37 4.02
N GLU A 110 -5.75 7.58 4.02
CA GLU A 110 -6.34 8.74 3.32
C GLU A 110 -6.55 8.45 1.83
N LEU A 111 -5.52 7.93 1.16
CA LEU A 111 -5.56 7.58 -0.26
C LEU A 111 -6.52 6.42 -0.54
N LEU A 112 -6.63 5.46 0.37
CA LEU A 112 -7.59 4.37 0.28
C LEU A 112 -9.03 4.89 0.33
N GLU A 113 -9.34 5.79 1.27
CA GLU A 113 -10.69 6.38 1.33
C GLU A 113 -11.00 7.19 0.08
N GLU A 114 -10.03 7.95 -0.44
CA GLU A 114 -10.22 8.71 -1.68
C GLU A 114 -10.49 7.77 -2.86
N PHE A 115 -9.68 6.74 -3.05
CA PHE A 115 -9.88 5.74 -4.10
C PHE A 115 -11.23 5.02 -4.02
N MET A 116 -11.76 4.79 -2.82
CA MET A 116 -13.04 4.10 -2.63
C MET A 116 -14.26 4.98 -2.89
N ASN A 117 -14.08 6.31 -2.91
CA ASN A 117 -15.14 7.30 -3.15
C ASN A 117 -15.15 7.87 -4.59
N GLU A 118 -14.11 7.58 -5.39
CA GLU A 118 -14.07 7.84 -6.84
C GLU A 118 -14.83 6.76 -7.64
#